data_AF-A0A6G0Y484-F1
#
_entry.id   AF-A0A6G0Y484-F1
#
_cell.length_a   1.000
_cell.length_b   1.000
_cell.length_c   1.000
_cell.angle_alpha   90.00
_cell.angle_beta   90.00
_cell.angle_gamma   90.00
#
_symmetry.space_group_name_H-M   'P 1'
#
loop_
_entity.id
_entity.type
_entity.pdbx_description
1 polymer ?
#
loop_
_entity_poly.entity_id
_entity_poly.type
_entity_poly.pdbx_seq_one_letter_code
_entity_poly.pdbx_strand_id
1 'polypeptide(L)'
;MLCCKALKTLGFVIRISKEFNLYSSLKTIYCSLVRSLLDYASVLWDPYTLADSCQLERVQRRFLSCAAFTLKIKHPPHDYSLVMQELGLVSLADKRVNTNVEFLKKLVDGRFDAPSLLVLVNFKVPFRTIRHHVPFLVSTDTTNNAKIILLIA
;
A
#
# COMPACT_ATOMS: atom_id res chain seq x y z
N MET A 1 -9.58 -11.60 7.78
CA MET A 1 -8.67 -12.72 8.15
C MET A 1 -7.18 -12.32 8.09
N LEU A 2 -6.74 -11.61 7.04
CA LEU A 2 -5.34 -11.20 6.88
C LEU A 2 -4.83 -10.24 7.96
N CYS A 3 -5.60 -9.20 8.31
CA CYS A 3 -5.21 -8.24 9.35
C CYS A 3 -4.93 -8.92 10.69
N CYS A 4 -5.71 -9.97 11.03
CA CYS A 4 -5.49 -10.76 12.24
C CYS A 4 -4.14 -11.51 12.20
N LYS A 5 -3.76 -12.08 11.05
CA LYS A 5 -2.45 -12.74 10.86
C LYS A 5 -1.30 -11.72 10.93
N ALA A 6 -1.49 -10.54 10.33
CA ALA A 6 -0.52 -9.45 10.39
C ALA A 6 -0.35 -8.91 11.82
N LEU A 7 -1.43 -8.81 12.61
CA LEU A 7 -1.35 -8.40 14.01
C LEU A 7 -0.67 -9.46 14.89
N LYS A 8 -0.94 -10.75 14.64
CA LYS A 8 -0.26 -11.85 15.35
C LYS A 8 1.25 -11.85 15.08
N THR A 9 1.65 -11.71 13.82
CA THR A 9 3.07 -11.60 13.43
C THR A 9 3.71 -10.33 13.98
N LEU A 10 3.01 -9.19 13.95
CA LEU A 10 3.47 -7.96 14.59
C LEU A 10 3.72 -8.14 16.10
N GLY A 11 2.80 -8.81 16.81
CA GLY A 11 2.98 -9.10 18.24
C GLY A 11 4.16 -10.03 18.53
N PHE A 12 4.49 -10.93 17.61
CA PHE A 12 5.71 -11.74 17.67
C PHE A 12 6.97 -10.88 17.45
N VAL A 13 6.98 -10.04 16.41
CA VAL A 13 8.09 -9.12 16.11
C VAL A 13 8.38 -8.20 17.28
N ILE A 14 7.36 -7.61 17.90
CA ILE A 14 7.54 -6.70 19.03
C ILE A 14 8.15 -7.41 20.25
N ARG A 15 7.71 -8.65 20.54
CA ARG A 15 8.25 -9.42 21.67
C ARG A 15 9.73 -9.74 21.48
N ILE A 16 10.09 -10.26 20.31
CA ILE A 16 11.49 -10.53 19.95
C ILE A 16 12.33 -9.25 19.97
N SER A 17 11.83 -8.16 19.40
CA SER A 17 12.58 -6.92 19.35
C SER A 17 12.88 -6.36 20.74
N LYS A 18 11.99 -6.58 21.71
CA LYS A 18 12.18 -6.20 23.12
C LYS A 18 13.17 -7.13 23.84
N GLU A 19 13.08 -8.43 23.65
CA GLU A 19 13.98 -9.41 24.29
C GLU A 19 15.44 -9.23 23.84
N PHE A 20 15.65 -8.97 22.54
CA PHE A 20 16.99 -8.87 21.96
C PHE A 20 17.48 -7.42 21.77
N ASN A 21 16.75 -6.42 22.28
CA ASN A 21 17.08 -4.98 22.12
C ASN A 21 17.35 -4.57 20.66
N LEU A 22 16.61 -5.12 19.70
CA LEU A 22 16.82 -4.95 18.25
C LEU A 22 16.23 -3.64 17.73
N TYR A 23 16.54 -2.52 18.37
CA TYR A 23 15.95 -1.22 18.06
C TYR A 23 16.29 -0.72 16.65
N SER A 24 17.53 -0.91 16.23
CA SER A 24 18.01 -0.54 14.88
C SER A 24 17.39 -1.41 13.78
N SER A 25 17.17 -2.70 14.07
CA SER A 25 16.64 -3.68 13.10
C SER A 25 15.12 -3.79 13.11
N LEU A 26 14.44 -3.08 13.99
CA LEU A 26 12.98 -3.16 14.18
C LEU A 26 12.21 -2.84 12.88
N LYS A 27 12.68 -1.83 12.13
CA LYS A 27 12.16 -1.52 10.79
C LYS A 27 12.32 -2.72 9.85
N THR A 28 13.52 -3.28 9.77
CA THR A 28 13.85 -4.37 8.83
C THR A 28 13.00 -5.60 9.09
N ILE A 29 12.83 -5.99 10.36
CA ILE A 29 12.02 -7.15 10.76
C ILE A 29 10.54 -6.91 10.46
N TYR A 30 10.04 -5.69 10.71
CA TYR A 30 8.69 -5.32 10.33
C TYR A 30 8.48 -5.38 8.82
N CYS A 31 9.41 -4.83 8.04
CA CYS A 31 9.36 -4.83 6.59
C CYS A 31 9.40 -6.25 6.01
N SER A 32 10.23 -7.14 6.55
CA SER A 32 10.41 -8.49 6.03
C SER A 32 9.25 -9.44 6.36
N LEU A 33 8.61 -9.30 7.53
CA LEU A 33 7.57 -10.23 7.99
C LEU A 33 6.15 -9.69 7.86
N VAL A 34 5.92 -8.47 8.36
CA VAL A 34 4.57 -7.91 8.43
C VAL A 34 4.25 -7.16 7.15
N ARG A 35 5.16 -6.29 6.69
CA ARG A 35 4.92 -5.47 5.51
C ARG A 35 4.83 -6.30 4.24
N SER A 36 5.72 -7.27 4.05
CA SER A 36 5.68 -8.21 2.92
C SER A 36 4.35 -8.96 2.83
N LEU A 37 3.81 -9.41 3.97
CA LEU A 37 2.51 -10.08 4.05
C LEU A 37 1.36 -9.15 3.62
N LEU A 38 1.41 -7.89 4.06
CA LEU A 38 0.39 -6.89 3.72
C LEU A 38 0.50 -6.45 2.25
N ASP A 39 1.71 -6.25 1.75
CA ASP A 39 1.97 -5.85 0.37
C ASP A 39 1.47 -6.94 -0.59
N TYR A 40 1.83 -8.21 -0.35
CA TYR A 40 1.36 -9.34 -1.14
C TYR A 40 -0.17 -9.44 -1.15
N ALA A 41 -0.77 -9.34 0.02
CA ALA A 41 -2.21 -9.46 0.13
C ALA A 41 -2.95 -8.28 -0.49
N SER A 42 -2.37 -7.07 -0.47
CA SER A 42 -3.01 -5.89 -1.04
C SER A 42 -3.18 -5.94 -2.55
N VAL A 43 -2.27 -6.65 -3.26
CA VAL A 43 -2.40 -6.89 -4.71
C VAL A 43 -3.56 -7.84 -5.01
N LEU A 44 -3.77 -8.85 -4.15
CA LEU A 44 -4.85 -9.83 -4.31
C LEU A 44 -6.20 -9.34 -3.77
N TRP A 45 -6.15 -8.51 -2.74
CA TRP A 45 -7.29 -8.02 -1.96
C TRP A 45 -7.19 -6.51 -1.81
N ASP A 46 -7.31 -5.77 -2.91
CA ASP A 46 -7.45 -4.31 -2.84
C ASP A 46 -8.78 -4.00 -2.13
N PRO A 47 -8.77 -3.42 -0.91
CA PRO A 47 -9.98 -3.22 -0.15
C PRO A 47 -10.90 -2.22 -0.85
N TYR A 48 -12.02 -2.71 -1.35
CA TYR A 48 -13.06 -1.87 -1.99
C TYR A 48 -13.80 -0.98 -0.97
N THR A 49 -13.80 -1.38 0.31
CA THR A 49 -14.47 -0.65 1.40
C THR A 49 -13.45 0.14 2.23
N LEU A 50 -13.83 1.37 2.60
CA LEU A 50 -13.04 2.23 3.51
C LEU A 50 -12.75 1.52 4.85
N ALA A 51 -13.68 0.73 5.36
CA ALA A 51 -13.52 -0.04 6.59
C ALA A 51 -12.33 -1.01 6.51
N ASP A 52 -12.19 -1.76 5.42
CA ASP A 52 -11.11 -2.73 5.24
C ASP A 52 -9.75 -2.04 5.07
N SER A 53 -9.72 -0.94 4.32
CA SER A 53 -8.54 -0.07 4.21
C SER A 53 -8.11 0.45 5.59
N CYS A 54 -9.07 0.92 6.40
CA CYS A 54 -8.82 1.33 7.78
C CYS A 54 -8.28 0.18 8.65
N GLN A 55 -8.76 -1.06 8.49
CA GLN A 55 -8.21 -2.20 9.23
C GLN A 55 -6.75 -2.46 8.90
N LEU A 56 -6.33 -2.29 7.64
CA LEU A 56 -4.93 -2.43 7.24
C LEU A 56 -4.08 -1.31 7.85
N GLU A 57 -4.55 -0.07 7.79
CA GLU A 57 -3.86 1.08 8.41
C GLU A 57 -3.72 0.92 9.93
N ARG A 58 -4.69 0.29 10.60
CA ARG A 58 -4.59 -0.02 12.04
C ARG A 58 -3.41 -0.91 12.37
N VAL A 59 -3.03 -1.85 11.48
CA VAL A 59 -1.85 -2.70 11.68
C VAL A 59 -0.57 -1.86 11.65
N GLN A 60 -0.44 -0.96 10.67
CA GLN A 60 0.71 -0.05 10.59
C GLN A 60 0.74 0.91 11.79
N ARG A 61 -0.39 1.51 12.16
CA ARG A 61 -0.47 2.41 13.33
C ARG A 61 -0.10 1.72 14.64
N ARG A 62 -0.50 0.46 14.82
CA ARG A 62 -0.10 -0.35 15.98
C ARG A 62 1.42 -0.51 16.05
N PHE A 63 2.06 -0.79 14.91
CA PHE A 63 3.52 -0.87 14.82
C PHE A 63 4.18 0.48 15.14
N LEU A 64 3.71 1.57 14.53
CA LEU A 64 4.26 2.91 14.74
C LEU A 64 4.15 3.35 16.20
N SER A 65 3.04 3.06 16.86
CA SER A 65 2.87 3.32 18.30
C SER A 65 3.90 2.58 19.15
N CYS A 66 4.17 1.30 18.84
CA CYS A 66 5.20 0.54 19.52
C CYS A 66 6.61 1.07 19.21
N ALA A 67 6.90 1.40 17.95
CA ALA A 67 8.18 1.94 17.53
C ALA A 67 8.46 3.31 18.17
N ALA A 68 7.46 4.19 18.25
CA ALA A 68 7.56 5.50 18.91
C ALA A 68 7.93 5.35 20.39
N PHE A 69 7.26 4.42 21.09
CA PHE A 69 7.57 4.12 22.50
C PHE A 69 8.99 3.56 22.66
N THR A 70 9.37 2.63 21.79
CA THR A 70 10.65 1.95 21.83
C THR A 70 11.83 2.88 21.49
N LEU A 71 11.67 3.77 20.50
CA LEU A 71 12.69 4.72 20.05
C LEU A 71 12.63 6.07 20.77
N LYS A 72 11.68 6.24 21.72
CA LYS A 72 11.44 7.48 22.48
C LYS A 72 11.22 8.71 21.58
N ILE A 73 10.57 8.53 20.44
CA ILE A 73 10.24 9.62 19.51
C ILE A 73 9.05 10.39 20.09
N LYS A 74 9.20 11.70 20.26
CA LYS A 74 8.10 12.58 20.66
C LYS A 74 7.18 12.80 19.47
N HIS A 75 5.88 12.54 19.65
CA HIS A 75 4.86 12.77 18.64
C HIS A 75 3.54 13.21 19.30
N PRO A 76 2.67 13.94 18.56
CA PRO A 76 1.32 14.23 19.01
C PRO A 76 0.48 12.95 19.12
N PRO A 77 -0.57 12.92 19.97
CA PRO A 77 -1.50 11.80 19.99
C PRO A 77 -2.16 11.65 18.61
N HIS A 78 -2.21 10.41 18.11
CA HIS A 78 -2.80 10.03 16.82
C HIS A 78 -2.09 10.53 15.56
N ASP A 79 -1.03 11.34 15.68
CA ASP A 79 -0.20 11.73 14.54
C ASP A 79 1.13 10.97 14.56
N TYR A 80 1.24 10.00 13.65
CA TYR A 80 2.42 9.14 13.51
C TYR A 80 3.29 9.52 12.31
N SER A 81 3.04 10.67 11.68
CA SER A 81 3.74 11.13 10.48
C SER A 81 5.25 11.26 10.72
N LEU A 82 5.63 11.85 11.85
CA LEU A 82 7.02 12.00 12.26
C LEU A 82 7.70 10.64 12.47
N VAL A 83 7.03 9.71 13.14
CA VAL A 83 7.56 8.36 13.40
C VAL A 83 7.73 7.59 12.09
N MET A 84 6.81 7.76 11.14
CA MET A 84 6.94 7.20 9.80
C MET A 84 8.13 7.78 9.05
N GLN A 85 8.33 9.09 9.13
CA GLN A 85 9.46 9.78 8.49
C GLN A 85 10.81 9.32 9.06
N GLU A 86 10.94 9.28 10.39
CA GLU A 86 12.13 8.79 11.09
C GLU A 86 12.45 7.33 10.72
N LEU A 87 11.42 6.50 10.60
CA LEU A 87 11.58 5.11 10.17
C LEU A 87 11.71 4.99 8.64
N GLY A 88 11.57 6.05 7.86
CA GLY A 88 11.52 6.01 6.40
C GLY A 88 10.48 5.01 5.88
N LEU A 89 9.27 5.05 6.44
CA LEU A 89 8.13 4.20 6.09
C LEU A 89 7.06 5.02 5.37
N VAL A 90 6.45 4.40 4.37
CA VAL A 90 5.33 4.97 3.61
C VAL A 90 4.01 4.36 4.11
N SER A 91 2.88 5.06 3.97
CA SER A 91 1.57 4.51 4.36
C SER A 91 1.25 3.25 3.54
N LEU A 92 0.37 2.38 4.05
CA LEU A 92 -0.06 1.22 3.26
C LEU A 92 -0.90 1.69 2.07
N ALA A 93 -1.70 2.75 2.22
CA ALA A 93 -2.45 3.38 1.14
C ALA A 93 -1.56 3.81 -0.04
N ASP A 94 -0.52 4.62 0.20
CA ASP A 94 0.36 5.10 -0.87
C ASP A 94 1.17 3.96 -1.49
N LYS A 95 1.52 2.96 -0.67
CA LYS A 95 2.21 1.75 -1.16
C LYS A 95 1.32 0.95 -2.11
N ARG A 96 0.02 0.79 -1.80
CA ARG A 96 -0.96 0.14 -2.69
C ARG A 96 -1.09 0.88 -4.01
N VAL A 97 -1.24 2.19 -3.94
CA VAL A 97 -1.23 3.07 -5.11
C VAL A 97 -0.01 2.82 -5.99
N ASN A 98 1.20 2.89 -5.40
CA ASN A 98 2.43 2.70 -6.16
C ASN A 98 2.52 1.31 -6.78
N THR A 99 2.05 0.29 -6.06
CA THR A 99 2.07 -1.09 -6.55
C THR A 99 1.09 -1.28 -7.71
N ASN A 100 -0.10 -0.68 -7.62
CA ASN A 100 -1.10 -0.70 -8.69
C ASN A 100 -0.60 0.05 -9.93
N VAL A 101 0.03 1.21 -9.76
CA VAL A 101 0.63 1.97 -10.87
C VAL A 101 1.78 1.20 -11.52
N GLU A 102 2.65 0.56 -10.72
CA GLU A 102 3.75 -0.25 -11.24
C GLU A 102 3.25 -1.49 -11.98
N PHE A 103 2.19 -2.13 -11.48
CA PHE A 103 1.52 -3.24 -12.15
C PHE A 103 0.94 -2.81 -13.50
N LEU A 104 0.18 -1.70 -13.54
CA LEU A 104 -0.39 -1.16 -14.78
C LEU A 104 0.70 -0.80 -15.79
N LYS A 105 1.78 -0.16 -15.34
CA LYS A 105 2.91 0.17 -16.22
C LYS A 105 3.50 -1.09 -16.85
N LYS A 106 3.77 -2.13 -16.05
CA LYS A 106 4.32 -3.40 -16.56
C LYS A 106 3.34 -4.13 -17.50
N LEU A 107 2.04 -3.99 -17.27
CA LEU A 107 1.00 -4.54 -18.14
C LEU A 107 0.99 -3.83 -19.51
N VAL A 108 1.05 -2.49 -19.53
CA VAL A 108 1.09 -1.69 -20.76
C VAL A 108 2.40 -1.87 -21.53
N ASP A 109 3.52 -1.95 -20.82
CA ASP A 109 4.86 -2.17 -21.41
C ASP A 109 5.06 -3.60 -21.95
N GLY A 110 4.04 -4.47 -21.86
CA GLY A 110 4.10 -5.86 -22.32
C GLY A 110 5.05 -6.76 -21.53
N ARG A 111 5.43 -6.35 -20.31
CA ARG A 111 6.26 -7.17 -19.40
C ARG A 111 5.47 -8.28 -18.72
N PHE A 112 4.14 -8.11 -18.62
CA PHE A 112 3.20 -9.15 -18.23
C PHE A 112 2.36 -9.58 -19.43
N ASP A 113 2.45 -10.85 -19.80
CA ASP A 113 1.63 -11.42 -20.86
C ASP A 113 0.26 -11.83 -20.30
N ALA A 114 -0.61 -10.83 -20.14
CA ALA A 114 -1.96 -11.00 -19.63
C ALA A 114 -2.98 -10.27 -20.55
N PRO A 115 -3.20 -10.78 -21.78
CA PRO A 115 -4.07 -10.15 -22.76
C PRO A 115 -5.51 -9.99 -22.27
N SER A 116 -5.99 -10.94 -21.44
CA SER A 116 -7.31 -10.85 -20.80
C SER A 116 -7.47 -9.65 -19.86
N LEU A 117 -6.40 -9.21 -19.20
CA LEU A 117 -6.40 -8.02 -18.35
C LEU A 117 -6.20 -6.73 -19.16
N LEU A 118 -5.38 -6.78 -20.21
CA LEU A 118 -5.15 -5.65 -21.12
C LEU A 118 -6.44 -5.18 -21.80
N VAL A 119 -7.31 -6.11 -22.19
CA VAL A 119 -8.61 -5.80 -22.82
C VAL A 119 -9.54 -5.03 -21.87
N LEU A 120 -9.38 -5.18 -20.55
CA LEU A 120 -10.17 -4.47 -19.54
C LEU A 120 -9.67 -3.03 -19.30
N VAL A 121 -8.48 -2.68 -19.79
CA VAL A 121 -7.92 -1.33 -19.66
C VAL A 121 -8.46 -0.45 -20.79
N ASN A 122 -9.22 0.58 -20.42
CA ASN A 122 -9.78 1.53 -21.38
C ASN A 122 -8.69 2.50 -21.88
N PHE A 123 -7.97 2.10 -22.93
CA PHE A 123 -7.03 2.98 -23.62
C PHE A 123 -7.77 4.04 -24.41
N LYS A 124 -7.39 5.30 -24.22
CA LYS A 124 -7.80 6.37 -25.12
C LYS A 124 -6.75 6.45 -26.22
N VAL A 125 -7.02 5.79 -27.35
CA VAL A 125 -6.16 5.89 -28.54
C VAL A 125 -6.70 7.03 -29.41
N PRO A 126 -6.06 8.22 -29.41
CA PRO A 126 -6.55 9.32 -30.23
C PRO A 126 -6.25 9.03 -31.71
N PHE A 127 -7.27 9.20 -32.57
CA PHE A 127 -7.12 9.11 -34.03
C PHE A 127 -6.21 10.18 -34.64
N ARG A 128 -5.90 11.26 -33.90
CA ARG A 128 -5.01 12.34 -34.30
C ARG A 128 -4.16 12.78 -33.11
N THR A 129 -2.88 13.02 -33.35
CA THR A 129 -1.93 13.50 -32.33
C THR A 129 -2.27 14.94 -31.92
N ILE A 130 -2.93 15.10 -30.78
CA ILE A 130 -3.22 16.42 -30.19
C ILE A 130 -2.16 16.67 -29.11
N ARG A 131 -1.73 17.93 -28.94
CA ARG A 131 -0.68 18.36 -27.98
C ARG A 131 -0.98 18.01 -26.51
N HIS A 132 -2.20 17.57 -26.19
CA HIS A 132 -2.57 17.04 -24.88
C HIS A 132 -2.81 15.54 -24.96
N HIS A 133 -1.83 14.77 -24.47
CA HIS A 133 -1.87 13.31 -24.46
C HIS A 133 -2.43 12.83 -23.12
N VAL A 134 -3.72 12.51 -23.07
CA VAL A 134 -4.32 11.76 -21.95
C VAL A 134 -4.50 10.31 -22.43
N PRO A 135 -3.58 9.39 -22.08
CA PRO A 135 -3.53 8.05 -22.69
C PRO A 135 -4.64 7.10 -22.24
N PHE A 136 -5.38 7.43 -21.19
CA PHE A 136 -6.45 6.60 -20.63
C PHE A 136 -7.81 7.29 -20.72
N LEU A 137 -8.86 6.52 -21.02
CA LEU A 137 -10.23 7.00 -21.02
C LEU A 137 -10.81 6.81 -19.61
N VAL A 138 -11.17 7.91 -18.94
CA VAL A 138 -11.92 7.83 -17.68
C VAL A 138 -13.38 7.55 -18.04
N SER A 139 -13.86 6.33 -17.80
CA SER A 139 -15.26 5.97 -17.92
C SER A 139 -16.08 6.67 -16.84
N THR A 140 -17.14 7.41 -17.22
CA THR A 140 -18.06 8.14 -16.32
C THR A 140 -19.15 7.25 -15.72
N ASP A 141 -19.09 5.94 -15.93
CA ASP A 141 -20.11 5.02 -15.44
C ASP A 141 -20.02 4.87 -13.93
N THR A 142 -21.16 5.08 -13.26
CA THR A 142 -21.35 5.01 -11.79
C THR A 142 -21.29 3.59 -11.23
N THR A 143 -20.61 2.67 -11.91
CA THR A 143 -20.42 1.30 -11.42
C THR A 143 -19.04 1.15 -10.77
N ASN A 144 -19.05 0.37 -9.68
CA ASN A 144 -18.08 0.29 -8.58
C ASN A 144 -16.61 -0.07 -8.96
N ASN A 145 -16.29 -0.17 -10.25
CA ASN A 145 -14.94 -0.47 -10.78
C ASN A 145 -14.11 0.81 -11.02
N ALA A 146 -14.73 1.99 -10.93
CA ALA A 146 -14.10 3.29 -11.25
C ALA A 146 -12.99 3.76 -10.29
N LYS A 147 -12.81 3.12 -9.12
CA LYS A 147 -11.85 3.59 -8.11
C LYS A 147 -10.39 3.31 -8.45
N ILE A 148 -10.09 2.34 -9.33
CA ILE A 148 -8.72 2.06 -9.75
C ILE A 148 -8.18 3.19 -10.66
N ILE A 149 -9.05 3.98 -11.29
CA ILE A 149 -8.67 5.02 -12.27
C ILE A 149 -8.61 6.43 -11.64
N LEU A 150 -9.24 6.67 -10.50
CA LEU A 150 -9.35 8.00 -9.87
C LEU A 150 -8.05 8.55 -9.27
N LEU A 151 -6.93 7.83 -9.35
CA LEU A 151 -5.66 8.25 -8.75
C LEU A 151 -4.59 8.68 -9.77
N ILE A 152 -4.98 8.82 -11.04
CA ILE A 152 -4.10 9.31 -12.13
C ILE A 152 -4.68 10.60 -12.76
N ALA A 153 -5.57 11.31 -12.05
CA ALA A 153 -6.04 12.65 -12.45
C ALA A 153 -5.42 13.73 -11.56
#